data_AF-A0A3R7P8A0-F1
#
_entry.id   AF-A0A3R7P8A0-F1
#
_cell.length_a   1.000
_cell.length_b   1.000
_cell.length_c   1.000
_cell.angle_alpha   90.00
_cell.angle_beta   90.00
_cell.angle_gamma   90.00
#
_symmetry.space_group_name_H-M   'P 1'
#
loop_
_entity.id
_entity.type
_entity.pdbx_description
1 polymer ?
#
loop_
_entity_poly.entity_id
_entity_poly.type
_entity_poly.pdbx_seq_one_letter_code
_entity_poly.pdbx_strand_id
1 'polypeptide(L)'
;MNALPHPNIEYDTALLQNILSPAMADNPLAFTKYMYRWGEEGTPLANCTGPRKWQTEVCLEIAEFVQRNKEAKRLGKPLGVYKLAIASARGIGKTALVAWITYWFLSTRIGCTVAISKQR
;
A
#
# COMPACT_ATOMS: atom_id res chain seq x y z
N MET A 1 -17.29 28.92 -12.58
CA MET A 1 -16.35 27.85 -12.93
C MET A 1 -15.27 27.85 -11.86
N ASN A 2 -15.21 26.85 -10.99
CA ASN A 2 -14.13 26.77 -10.02
C ASN A 2 -12.85 26.47 -10.80
N ALA A 3 -11.85 27.36 -10.70
CA ALA A 3 -10.54 27.13 -11.29
C ALA A 3 -10.04 25.75 -10.85
N LEU A 4 -9.53 24.97 -11.80
CA LEU A 4 -8.79 23.75 -11.45
C LEU A 4 -7.73 24.16 -10.43
N PRO A 5 -7.60 23.46 -9.28
CA PRO A 5 -6.58 23.81 -8.31
C PRO A 5 -5.23 23.83 -9.01
N HIS A 6 -4.52 24.96 -8.94
CA HIS A 6 -3.18 25.05 -9.48
C HIS A 6 -2.33 24.00 -8.77
N PRO A 7 -1.57 23.16 -9.50
CA PRO A 7 -0.70 22.17 -8.87
C PRO A 7 0.26 22.90 -7.95
N ASN A 8 0.22 22.54 -6.66
CA ASN A 8 1.16 23.05 -5.70
C ASN A 8 2.43 22.22 -5.87
N ILE A 9 3.32 22.69 -6.75
CA ILE A 9 4.53 21.97 -7.16
C ILE A 9 5.37 21.55 -5.95
N GLU A 10 5.48 22.41 -4.94
CA GLU A 10 6.24 22.12 -3.73
C GLU A 10 5.61 20.97 -2.94
N TYR A 11 4.29 21.04 -2.71
CA TYR A 11 3.54 19.99 -2.04
C TYR A 11 3.58 18.67 -2.81
N ASP A 12 3.28 18.70 -4.12
CA ASP A 12 3.24 17.52 -4.98
C ASP A 12 4.62 16.84 -5.04
N THR A 13 5.69 17.63 -5.14
CA THR A 13 7.06 17.12 -5.13
C THR A 13 7.40 16.47 -3.78
N ALA A 14 7.09 17.13 -2.67
CA ALA A 14 7.34 16.58 -1.34
C ALA A 14 6.56 15.29 -1.09
N LEU A 15 5.30 15.24 -1.52
CA LEU A 15 4.45 14.06 -1.46
C LEU A 15 5.04 12.90 -2.27
N LEU A 16 5.45 13.15 -3.52
CA LEU A 16 6.06 12.14 -4.38
C LEU A 16 7.38 11.63 -3.80
N GLN A 17 8.26 12.52 -3.32
CA GLN A 17 9.52 12.15 -2.68
C GLN A 17 9.29 11.22 -1.48
N ASN A 18 8.29 11.53 -0.66
CA ASN A 18 7.97 10.71 0.50
C ASN A 18 7.40 9.35 0.10
N ILE A 19 6.42 9.32 -0.83
CA ILE A 19 5.79 8.07 -1.30
C ILE A 19 6.80 7.15 -1.99
N LEU A 20 7.73 7.71 -2.77
CA LEU A 20 8.77 6.96 -3.48
C LEU A 20 9.97 6.60 -2.60
N SER A 21 10.05 7.12 -1.36
CA SER A 21 11.09 6.75 -0.42
C SER A 21 11.06 5.24 -0.12
N PRO A 22 12.20 4.58 0.14
CA PRO A 22 12.21 3.16 0.51
C PRO A 22 11.32 2.82 1.70
N ALA A 23 11.19 3.74 2.67
CA ALA A 23 10.35 3.57 3.85
C ALA A 23 8.86 3.37 3.51
N MET A 24 8.36 4.03 2.46
CA MET A 24 6.98 3.88 1.99
C MET A 24 6.87 2.87 0.86
N ALA A 25 7.76 2.95 -0.12
CA ALA A 25 7.75 2.09 -1.29
C ALA A 25 7.95 0.61 -0.91
N ASP A 26 8.72 0.28 0.12
CA ASP A 26 8.95 -1.12 0.49
C ASP A 26 7.98 -1.65 1.54
N ASN A 27 7.13 -0.79 2.09
CA ASN A 27 6.27 -1.13 3.21
C ASN A 27 4.82 -0.70 2.95
N PRO A 28 3.95 -1.62 2.47
CA PRO A 28 2.56 -1.29 2.19
C PRO A 28 1.79 -0.85 3.44
N LEU A 29 2.18 -1.29 4.64
CA LEU A 29 1.56 -0.82 5.88
C LEU A 29 1.88 0.65 6.14
N ALA A 30 3.16 1.03 6.01
CA ALA A 30 3.59 2.42 6.20
C ALA A 30 2.88 3.34 5.19
N PHE A 31 2.86 2.95 3.92
CA PHE A 31 2.13 3.64 2.86
C PHE A 31 0.63 3.79 3.21
N THR A 32 -0.02 2.69 3.64
CA THR A 32 -1.46 2.71 3.99
C THR A 32 -1.75 3.57 5.22
N LYS A 33 -0.86 3.59 6.21
CA LYS A 33 -1.03 4.47 7.38
C LYS A 33 -0.85 5.95 7.02
N TYR A 34 -0.02 6.24 6.02
CA TYR A 34 0.24 7.60 5.57
C TYR A 34 -0.85 8.14 4.63
N MET A 35 -1.32 7.34 3.67
CA MET A 35 -2.22 7.81 2.60
C MET A 35 -3.67 8.03 3.04
N TYR A 36 -4.06 7.55 4.22
CA TYR A 36 -5.45 7.60 4.67
C TYR A 36 -5.57 8.36 5.99
N ARG A 37 -6.67 9.11 6.14
CA ARG A 37 -6.97 9.98 7.28
C ARG A 37 -7.53 9.17 8.46
N TRP A 38 -6.69 8.34 9.07
CA TRP A 38 -7.06 7.51 10.21
C TRP A 38 -7.40 8.35 11.44
N GLY A 39 -8.50 8.05 12.13
CA GLY A 39 -8.88 8.72 13.37
C GLY A 39 -9.35 10.17 13.21
N GLU A 40 -9.48 10.66 11.98
CA GLU A 40 -9.83 12.05 11.73
C GLU A 40 -11.35 12.27 11.74
N GLU A 41 -11.82 13.18 12.60
CA GLU A 41 -13.23 13.52 12.75
C GLU A 41 -13.85 14.00 11.42
N GLY A 42 -15.13 13.67 11.21
CA GLY A 42 -15.83 13.99 9.97
C GLY A 42 -15.43 13.15 8.75
N THR A 43 -14.52 12.18 8.91
CA THR A 43 -14.17 11.21 7.86
C THR A 43 -14.79 9.84 8.11
N PRO A 44 -14.95 8.98 7.09
CA PRO A 44 -15.37 7.58 7.27
C PRO A 44 -14.44 6.75 8.16
N LEU A 45 -13.21 7.22 8.44
CA LEU A 45 -12.21 6.55 9.26
C LEU A 45 -12.05 7.15 10.66
N ALA A 46 -12.95 8.05 11.09
CA ALA A 46 -12.89 8.71 12.41
C ALA A 46 -12.76 7.71 13.58
N ASN A 47 -13.46 6.57 13.50
CA ASN A 47 -13.43 5.52 14.53
C ASN A 47 -12.41 4.40 14.23
N CYS A 48 -11.48 4.62 13.31
CA CYS A 48 -10.48 3.65 12.91
C CYS A 48 -9.07 4.21 13.16
N THR A 49 -8.32 3.59 14.07
CA THR A 49 -6.94 3.97 14.39
C THR A 49 -5.91 3.42 13.39
N GLY A 50 -6.35 2.56 12.48
CA GLY A 50 -5.51 1.93 11.48
C GLY A 50 -6.13 0.67 10.88
N PRO A 51 -5.38 -0.04 10.02
CA PRO A 51 -5.76 -1.35 9.53
C PRO A 51 -5.97 -2.35 10.67
N ARG A 52 -6.86 -3.33 10.47
CA ARG A 52 -7.08 -4.42 11.43
C ARG A 52 -5.82 -5.27 11.59
N LYS A 53 -5.71 -6.01 12.70
CA LYS A 53 -4.53 -6.84 13.03
C LYS A 53 -4.11 -7.76 11.88
N TRP A 54 -5.03 -8.56 11.34
CA TRP A 54 -4.71 -9.49 10.24
C TRP A 54 -4.33 -8.77 8.94
N GLN A 55 -4.90 -7.58 8.66
CA GLN A 55 -4.52 -6.77 7.49
C GLN A 55 -3.11 -6.22 7.66
N THR A 56 -2.78 -5.81 8.89
CA THR A 56 -1.45 -5.34 9.29
C THR A 56 -0.42 -6.46 9.12
N GLU A 57 -0.73 -7.67 9.58
CA GLU A 57 0.13 -8.86 9.44
C GLU A 57 0.44 -9.14 7.96
N VAL A 58 -0.58 -9.15 7.08
CA VAL A 58 -0.36 -9.35 5.63
C VAL A 58 0.53 -8.26 5.03
N CYS A 59 0.29 -7.00 5.36
CA CYS A 59 1.12 -5.91 4.86
C CYS A 59 2.58 -6.01 5.35
N LEU A 60 2.80 -6.42 6.60
CA LEU A 60 4.15 -6.63 7.14
C LEU A 60 4.85 -7.81 6.48
N GLU A 61 4.14 -8.92 6.24
CA GLU A 61 4.69 -10.09 5.53
C GLU A 61 5.14 -9.72 4.11
N ILE A 62 4.37 -8.89 3.41
CA ILE A 62 4.76 -8.35 2.10
C ILE A 62 6.00 -7.45 2.23
N ALA A 63 6.06 -6.59 3.25
CA ALA A 63 7.22 -5.71 3.47
C ALA A 63 8.51 -6.52 3.70
N GLU A 64 8.43 -7.54 4.56
CA GLU A 64 9.54 -8.46 4.83
C GLU A 64 9.97 -9.22 3.57
N PHE A 65 9.01 -9.68 2.76
CA PHE A 65 9.30 -10.30 1.47
C PHE A 65 10.04 -9.35 0.51
N VAL A 66 9.60 -8.09 0.40
CA VAL A 66 10.28 -7.09 -0.42
C VAL A 66 11.73 -6.90 0.04
N GLN A 67 11.96 -6.78 1.34
CA GLN A 67 13.32 -6.64 1.90
C GLN A 67 14.19 -7.86 1.60
N ARG A 68 13.66 -9.08 1.79
CA ARG A 68 14.38 -10.32 1.44
C ARG A 68 14.74 -10.37 -0.05
N ASN A 69 13.86 -9.93 -0.94
CA ASN A 69 14.14 -9.89 -2.38
C ASN A 69 15.17 -8.80 -2.74
N LYS A 70 15.17 -7.65 -2.07
CA LYS A 70 16.23 -6.64 -2.24
C LYS A 70 17.58 -7.17 -1.81
N GLU A 71 17.63 -7.89 -0.69
CA GLU A 71 18.85 -8.54 -0.22
C GLU A 71 19.35 -9.60 -1.19
N ALA A 72 18.45 -10.48 -1.64
CA ALA A 72 18.77 -11.49 -2.64
C ALA A 72 19.35 -10.85 -3.92
N LYS A 73 18.73 -9.78 -4.40
CA LYS A 73 19.23 -9.00 -5.55
C LYS A 73 20.64 -8.48 -5.31
N ARG A 74 20.89 -7.87 -4.14
CA ARG A 74 22.20 -7.33 -3.77
C ARG A 74 23.29 -8.40 -3.75
N LEU A 75 22.94 -9.61 -3.30
CA LEU A 75 23.84 -10.76 -3.23
C LEU A 75 23.94 -11.56 -4.55
N GLY A 76 23.30 -11.11 -5.64
CA GLY A 76 23.28 -11.84 -6.90
C GLY A 76 22.52 -13.18 -6.85
N LYS A 77 21.61 -13.35 -5.88
CA LYS A 77 20.79 -14.55 -5.72
C LYS A 77 19.48 -14.44 -6.52
N PRO A 78 18.86 -15.56 -6.90
CA PRO A 78 17.55 -15.56 -7.54
C PRO A 78 16.49 -14.84 -6.70
N LEU A 79 15.59 -14.11 -7.36
CA LEU A 79 14.47 -13.42 -6.71
C LEU A 79 13.31 -14.40 -6.49
N GLY A 80 12.63 -14.26 -5.35
CA GLY A 80 11.41 -15.00 -5.05
C GLY A 80 10.17 -14.34 -5.66
N VAL A 81 9.05 -15.08 -5.62
CA VAL A 81 7.70 -14.58 -5.92
C VAL A 81 6.83 -14.73 -4.68
N TYR A 82 6.17 -13.65 -4.26
CA TYR A 82 5.26 -13.69 -3.12
C TYR A 82 3.94 -14.35 -3.53
N LYS A 83 3.47 -15.30 -2.71
CA LYS A 83 2.20 -16.00 -2.90
C LYS A 83 1.49 -16.08 -1.54
N LEU A 84 0.23 -15.69 -1.51
CA LEU A 84 -0.58 -15.68 -0.31
C LEU A 84 -1.99 -16.22 -0.61
N ALA A 85 -2.47 -17.10 0.26
CA ALA A 85 -3.84 -17.62 0.21
C ALA A 85 -4.44 -17.53 1.62
N ILE A 86 -5.60 -16.87 1.75
CA ILE A 86 -6.25 -16.63 3.04
C ILE A 86 -7.71 -17.06 2.97
N ALA A 87 -8.09 -18.01 3.84
CA ALA A 87 -9.48 -18.29 4.13
C ALA A 87 -10.06 -17.16 5.01
N SER A 88 -11.13 -16.51 4.57
CA SER A 88 -11.69 -15.34 5.25
C SER A 88 -13.20 -15.34 5.30
N ALA A 89 -13.74 -14.85 6.42
CA ALA A 89 -15.18 -14.68 6.60
C ALA A 89 -15.74 -13.48 5.81
N ARG A 90 -17.07 -13.39 5.72
CA ARG A 90 -17.76 -12.25 5.10
C ARG A 90 -17.61 -10.99 5.98
N GLY A 91 -17.48 -9.83 5.35
CA GLY A 91 -17.49 -8.53 6.06
C GLY A 91 -16.20 -8.17 6.83
N ILE A 92 -15.14 -8.99 6.78
CA ILE A 92 -13.93 -8.73 7.59
C ILE A 92 -13.01 -7.62 7.06
N GLY A 93 -13.36 -7.00 5.91
CA GLY A 93 -12.55 -5.96 5.27
C GLY A 93 -11.54 -6.46 4.24
N LYS A 94 -11.71 -7.65 3.66
CA LYS A 94 -10.76 -8.18 2.65
C LYS A 94 -10.61 -7.32 1.40
N THR A 95 -11.70 -6.71 0.92
CA THR A 95 -11.66 -5.79 -0.23
C THR A 95 -10.82 -4.55 0.06
N ALA A 96 -10.86 -4.03 1.29
CA ALA A 96 -10.03 -2.89 1.69
C ALA A 96 -8.54 -3.25 1.61
N LEU A 97 -8.15 -4.43 2.10
CA LEU A 97 -6.76 -4.91 1.99
C LEU A 97 -6.29 -5.03 0.55
N VAL A 98 -7.11 -5.64 -0.33
CA VAL A 98 -6.79 -5.76 -1.77
C VAL A 98 -6.63 -4.37 -2.41
N ALA A 99 -7.50 -3.42 -2.08
CA ALA A 99 -7.41 -2.05 -2.58
C ALA A 99 -6.13 -1.35 -2.11
N TRP A 100 -5.75 -1.47 -0.83
CA TRP A 100 -4.52 -0.88 -0.29
C TRP A 100 -3.27 -1.43 -0.96
N ILE A 101 -3.16 -2.76 -1.10
CA ILE A 101 -2.00 -3.39 -1.77
C ILE A 101 -1.92 -2.94 -3.23
N THR A 102 -3.06 -2.88 -3.92
CA THR A 102 -3.13 -2.42 -5.32
C THR A 102 -2.66 -0.98 -5.44
N TYR A 103 -3.20 -0.09 -4.60
CA TYR A 103 -2.89 1.33 -4.65
C TYR A 103 -1.44 1.59 -4.30
N TRP A 104 -0.92 0.95 -3.24
CA TRP A 104 0.51 0.97 -2.91
C TRP A 104 1.37 0.57 -4.11
N PHE A 105 1.08 -0.56 -4.75
CA PHE A 105 1.91 -1.07 -5.83
C PHE A 105 1.92 -0.12 -7.04
N LEU A 106 0.75 0.37 -7.44
CA LEU A 106 0.59 1.34 -8.54
C LEU A 106 1.29 2.67 -8.24
N SER A 107 1.17 3.18 -7.01
CA SER A 107 1.74 4.48 -6.62
C SER A 107 3.25 4.48 -6.49
N THR A 108 3.86 3.31 -6.26
CA THR A 108 5.29 3.23 -5.88
C THR A 108 6.15 2.47 -6.87
N ARG A 109 5.56 1.80 -7.88
CA ARG A 109 6.30 1.15 -8.98
C ARG A 109 5.83 1.70 -10.32
N ILE A 110 6.61 2.62 -10.86
CA ILE A 110 6.36 3.21 -12.18
C ILE A 110 6.45 2.11 -13.25
N GLY A 111 5.44 2.05 -14.12
CA GLY A 111 5.35 1.05 -15.19
C GLY A 111 4.91 -0.35 -14.73
N CYS A 112 4.41 -0.49 -13.50
CA CYS A 112 3.88 -1.78 -13.06
C CYS A 112 2.49 -2.10 -13.65
N THR A 113 2.08 -3.36 -13.54
CA THR A 113 0.74 -3.82 -13.91
C THR A 113 0.13 -4.55 -12.72
N VAL A 114 -1.15 -4.27 -12.43
CA VAL A 114 -1.94 -5.00 -11.43
C VAL A 114 -3.19 -5.54 -12.10
N ALA A 115 -3.44 -6.84 -11.95
CA ALA A 115 -4.64 -7.51 -12.43
C ALA A 115 -5.45 -8.03 -11.23
N ILE A 116 -6.74 -7.69 -11.19
CA ILE A 116 -7.67 -8.12 -10.15
C ILE A 116 -8.82 -8.85 -10.81
N SER A 117 -9.10 -10.06 -10.36
CA SER A 117 -10.26 -10.83 -10.79
C SER A 117 -11.07 -11.31 -9.59
N LYS A 118 -12.34 -11.55 -9.81
CA LYS A 118 -13.20 -12.31 -8.91
C LYS A 118 -13.72 -13.52 -9.68
N GLN A 119 -13.80 -14.66 -9.01
CA GLN A 119 -14.57 -15.77 -9.56
C GLN A 119 -16.06 -15.40 -9.50
N ARG A 120 -16.78 -15.73 -10.58
CA ARG A 120 -18.23 -15.54 -10.66
C ARG A 120 -18.94 -16.60 -9.82
#